data_AF-A0A957EM33-F1
#
_entry.id   AF-A0A957EM33-F1
#
_cell.length_a   1.000
_cell.length_b   1.000
_cell.length_c   1.000
_cell.angle_alpha   90.00
_cell.angle_beta   90.00
_cell.angle_gamma   90.00
#
_symmetry.space_group_name_H-M   'P 1'
#
loop_
_entity.id
_entity.type
_entity.pdbx_description
1 polymer ?
#
loop_
_entity_poly.entity_id
_entity_poly.type
_entity_poly.pdbx_seq_one_letter_code
_entity_poly.pdbx_strand_id
1 'polypeptide(L)'
;MPLLQTIDSDCFSGEKMKTSDIQIRDPYIYTDQQEKMYYMFGTTDQDCWRGPGQGFDCYKSNDLQQWEGPIPAFRPTNDFWGKENFWAPEVHKF
;
A
#
# COMPACT_ATOMS: atom_id res chain seq x y z
N MET A 1 -17.40 -10.42 36.79
CA MET A 1 -16.63 -9.29 36.24
C MET A 1 -15.16 -9.59 36.46
N PRO A 2 -14.40 -9.72 35.37
CA PRO A 2 -13.41 -8.70 35.03
C PRO A 2 -13.68 -8.10 33.64
N LEU A 3 -13.31 -6.83 33.47
CA LEU A 3 -13.40 -6.08 32.22
C LEU A 3 -12.58 -6.79 31.13
N LEU A 4 -13.20 -7.04 29.96
CA LEU A 4 -12.45 -7.06 28.71
C LEU A 4 -11.85 -5.66 28.56
N GLN A 5 -10.53 -5.56 28.58
CA GLN A 5 -9.83 -4.41 28.03
C GLN A 5 -10.22 -4.35 26.54
N THR A 6 -10.97 -3.31 26.18
CA THR A 6 -11.04 -2.81 24.83
C THR A 6 -9.59 -2.63 24.36
N ILE A 7 -9.21 -3.42 23.36
CA ILE A 7 -7.99 -3.20 22.60
C ILE A 7 -8.19 -1.84 21.94
N ASP A 8 -7.55 -0.82 22.50
CA ASP A 8 -7.57 0.53 21.96
C ASP A 8 -7.14 0.47 20.50
N SER A 9 -8.00 1.02 19.64
CA SER A 9 -7.88 1.11 18.19
C SER A 9 -6.69 1.96 17.70
N ASP A 10 -5.79 2.37 18.59
CA ASP A 10 -4.85 3.47 18.37
C ASP A 10 -3.41 3.07 18.71
N CYS A 11 -2.78 2.22 17.88
CA CYS A 11 -1.32 2.05 17.90
C CYS A 11 -0.72 1.83 16.50
N PHE A 12 -1.09 2.65 15.52
CA PHE A 12 -0.19 3.00 14.43
C PHE A 12 -0.19 4.53 14.32
N SER A 13 0.62 5.19 15.15
CA SER A 13 0.88 6.63 15.04
C SER A 13 1.88 6.91 13.91
N GLY A 14 1.64 6.33 12.73
CA GLY A 14 2.29 6.76 11.50
C GLY A 14 1.59 8.03 11.02
N GLU A 15 2.35 9.04 10.62
CA GLU A 15 1.79 10.22 9.97
C GLU A 15 0.99 9.77 8.74
N LYS A 16 -0.32 10.05 8.72
CA LYS A 16 -1.18 9.71 7.58
C LYS A 16 -0.92 10.68 6.44
N MET A 17 -0.84 10.14 5.23
CA MET A 17 -0.66 10.92 4.01
C MET A 17 -2.02 11.28 3.42
N LYS A 18 -2.19 12.52 2.94
CA LYS A 18 -3.35 12.85 2.12
C LYS A 18 -3.22 12.19 0.75
N THR A 19 -4.34 11.84 0.14
CA THR A 19 -4.36 11.31 -1.24
C THR A 19 -3.58 12.17 -2.23
N SER A 20 -3.61 13.50 -2.09
CA SER A 20 -2.89 14.44 -2.95
C SER A 20 -1.37 14.42 -2.81
N ASP A 21 -0.87 13.87 -1.70
CA ASP A 21 0.54 13.92 -1.33
C ASP A 21 1.26 12.61 -1.72
N ILE A 22 0.52 11.62 -2.22
CA ILE A 22 1.04 10.32 -2.61
C ILE A 22 1.50 10.36 -4.07
N GLN A 23 2.80 10.12 -4.29
CA GLN A 23 3.32 9.84 -5.62
C GLN A 23 2.92 8.43 -6.05
N ILE A 24 2.08 8.34 -7.08
CA ILE A 24 1.66 7.04 -7.64
C ILE A 24 1.28 7.19 -9.11
N ARG A 25 1.50 6.15 -9.92
CA ARG A 25 0.92 6.02 -11.27
C ARG A 25 0.07 4.76 -11.35
N ASP A 26 -0.92 4.77 -12.23
CA ASP A 26 -1.82 3.64 -12.50
C ASP A 26 -2.46 3.08 -11.21
N PRO A 27 -3.15 3.91 -10.42
CA PRO A 27 -3.68 3.47 -9.13
C PRO A 27 -4.77 2.42 -9.31
N TYR A 28 -4.65 1.32 -8.55
CA TYR A 28 -5.64 0.26 -8.41
C TYR A 28 -6.10 0.18 -6.95
N ILE A 29 -7.42 0.24 -6.71
CA ILE A 29 -8.00 0.12 -5.36
C ILE A 29 -8.61 -1.27 -5.19
N TYR A 30 -8.02 -2.07 -4.29
CA TYR A 30 -8.69 -3.25 -3.76
C TYR A 30 -9.53 -2.86 -2.54
N THR A 31 -10.78 -3.31 -2.51
CA THR A 31 -11.71 -3.05 -1.39
C THR A 31 -11.90 -4.33 -0.59
N ASP A 32 -11.43 -4.36 0.65
CA ASP A 32 -11.73 -5.44 1.57
C ASP A 32 -12.99 -5.11 2.38
N GLN A 33 -14.09 -5.79 2.05
CA GLN A 33 -15.38 -5.59 2.71
C GLN A 33 -15.42 -6.14 4.14
N GLN A 34 -14.61 -7.15 4.45
CA GLN A 34 -14.57 -7.76 5.78
C GLN A 34 -13.84 -6.84 6.75
N GLU A 35 -12.70 -6.28 6.34
CA GLU A 35 -11.94 -5.31 7.14
C GLU A 35 -12.49 -3.89 7.07
N LYS A 36 -13.37 -3.59 6.11
CA LYS A 36 -13.84 -2.23 5.77
C LYS A 36 -12.67 -1.29 5.46
N MET A 37 -11.75 -1.78 4.63
CA MET A 37 -10.51 -1.09 4.30
C MET A 37 -10.31 -1.05 2.79
N TYR A 38 -9.69 0.03 2.33
CA TYR A 38 -9.22 0.23 0.98
C TYR A 38 -7.71 0.06 0.94
N TYR A 39 -7.23 -0.62 -0.08
CA TYR A 39 -5.82 -0.83 -0.34
C TYR A 39 -5.50 -0.27 -1.73
N MET A 40 -4.67 0.78 -1.77
CA MET A 40 -4.21 1.38 -3.02
C MET A 40 -2.87 0.80 -3.41
N PHE A 41 -2.81 0.26 -4.62
CA PHE A 41 -1.63 -0.22 -5.30
C PHE A 41 -1.38 0.63 -6.54
N GLY A 42 -0.17 0.60 -7.07
CA GLY A 42 0.18 1.29 -8.30
C GLY A 42 1.67 1.18 -8.58
N THR A 43 2.14 1.88 -9.59
CA THR A 43 3.57 2.10 -9.82
C THR A 43 4.08 3.10 -8.76
N THR A 44 4.95 2.63 -7.85
CA THR A 44 5.40 3.41 -6.68
C THR A 44 6.88 3.80 -6.71
N ASP A 45 7.66 3.31 -7.67
CA ASP A 45 9.05 3.72 -7.84
C ASP A 45 9.16 5.24 -8.03
N GLN A 46 10.12 5.87 -7.32
CA GLN A 46 10.31 7.32 -7.35
C GLN A 46 10.67 7.81 -8.77
N ASP A 47 11.55 7.08 -9.46
CA ASP A 47 11.79 7.18 -10.89
C ASP A 47 11.43 5.85 -11.56
N CYS A 48 10.22 5.76 -12.11
CA CYS A 48 9.69 4.54 -12.74
C CYS A 48 10.25 4.26 -14.14
N TRP A 49 11.18 5.08 -14.64
CA TRP A 49 11.77 4.95 -15.98
C TRP A 49 13.24 4.57 -15.96
N ARG A 50 13.94 4.69 -14.82
CA ARG A 50 15.39 4.51 -14.73
C ARG A 50 15.80 3.75 -13.47
N GLY A 51 16.79 2.87 -13.65
CA GLY A 51 17.43 2.14 -12.56
C GLY A 51 16.66 0.89 -12.15
N PRO A 52 17.20 0.15 -11.15
CA PRO A 52 16.54 -1.04 -10.65
C PRO A 52 15.22 -0.66 -9.99
N GLY A 53 14.16 -1.34 -10.40
CA GLY A 53 12.86 -1.13 -9.80
C GLY A 53 12.85 -1.64 -8.36
N GLN A 54 12.17 -0.93 -7.46
CA GLN A 54 12.12 -1.29 -6.04
C GLN A 54 10.99 -2.29 -5.74
N GLY A 55 10.02 -2.43 -6.66
CA GLY A 55 8.88 -3.32 -6.54
C GLY A 55 7.59 -2.51 -6.38
N PHE A 56 6.70 -2.98 -5.50
CA PHE A 56 5.41 -2.33 -5.27
C PHE A 56 5.21 -2.02 -3.80
N ASP A 57 4.75 -0.81 -3.52
CA ASP A 57 4.16 -0.45 -2.23
C ASP A 57 2.64 -0.41 -2.32
N CYS A 58 2.00 -0.58 -1.17
CA CYS A 58 0.59 -0.31 -0.99
C CYS A 58 0.35 0.70 0.11
N TYR A 59 -0.83 1.31 0.06
CA TYR A 59 -1.32 2.24 1.06
C TYR A 59 -2.68 1.75 1.55
N LYS A 60 -2.94 1.86 2.85
CA LYS A 60 -4.20 1.44 3.46
C LYS A 60 -5.00 2.66 3.92
N SER A 61 -6.30 2.67 3.68
CA SER A 61 -7.20 3.73 4.13
C SER A 61 -8.57 3.18 4.50
N ASN A 62 -9.29 3.87 5.37
CA ASN A 62 -10.70 3.59 5.67
C ASN A 62 -11.65 4.66 5.07
N ASP A 63 -11.12 5.73 4.47
CA ASP A 63 -11.88 6.90 4.03
C ASP A 63 -11.51 7.44 2.63
N LEU A 64 -10.51 6.84 1.97
CA LEU A 64 -9.93 7.23 0.67
C LEU A 64 -9.29 8.64 0.66
N GLN A 65 -9.12 9.26 1.81
CA GLN A 65 -8.57 10.61 1.97
C GLN A 65 -7.24 10.59 2.72
N GLN A 66 -7.16 9.78 3.77
CA GLN A 66 -6.00 9.61 4.64
C GLN A 66 -5.49 8.18 4.53
N TRP A 67 -4.20 8.06 4.25
CA TRP A 67 -3.56 6.79 3.95
C TRP A 67 -2.42 6.50 4.93
N GLU A 68 -2.36 5.24 5.34
CA GLU A 68 -1.26 4.63 6.08
C GLU A 68 -0.33 3.93 5.08
N GLY A 69 0.97 4.23 5.13
CA GLY A 69 1.98 3.68 4.24
C GLY A 69 3.16 4.62 4.03
N PRO A 70 4.06 4.33 3.07
CA PRO A 70 4.04 3.16 2.18
C PRO A 70 4.29 1.84 2.93
N ILE A 71 3.60 0.77 2.51
CA ILE A 71 3.77 -0.60 3.03
C ILE A 71 4.33 -1.47 1.91
N PRO A 72 5.45 -2.18 2.09
CA PRO A 72 5.98 -3.09 1.08
C PRO A 72 5.00 -4.20 0.72
N ALA A 73 4.49 -4.19 -0.52
CA ALA A 73 3.60 -5.22 -1.06
C ALA A 73 4.37 -6.29 -1.85
N PHE A 74 5.40 -5.86 -2.58
CA PHE A 74 6.31 -6.73 -3.30
C PHE A 74 7.71 -6.13 -3.35
N ARG A 75 8.72 -6.97 -3.14
CA ARG A 75 10.14 -6.65 -3.36
C ARG A 75 10.76 -7.78 -4.19
N PRO A 76 11.36 -7.48 -5.35
CA PRO A 76 11.99 -8.52 -6.16
C PRO A 76 13.21 -9.09 -5.41
N THR A 77 13.34 -10.41 -5.43
CA THR A 77 14.56 -11.08 -4.97
C THR A 77 15.68 -10.89 -6.00
N ASN A 78 16.92 -11.16 -5.60
CA ASN A 78 18.09 -11.02 -6.49
C ASN A 78 17.99 -11.89 -7.75
N ASP A 79 17.29 -13.02 -7.68
CA ASP A 79 17.04 -13.96 -8.78
C ASP A 79 15.74 -13.69 -9.55
N PHE A 80 14.92 -12.73 -9.12
CA PHE A 80 13.69 -12.36 -9.83
C PHE A 80 14.02 -11.84 -11.24
N TRP A 81 13.32 -12.34 -12.25
CA TRP A 81 13.68 -12.11 -13.66
C TRP A 81 13.45 -10.65 -14.13
N GLY A 82 12.44 -9.96 -13.60
CA GLY A 82 12.15 -8.55 -13.89
C GLY A 82 13.01 -7.63 -13.03
N LYS A 83 13.84 -6.79 -13.64
CA LYS A 83 14.79 -5.94 -12.90
C LYS A 83 14.37 -4.49 -12.77
N GLU A 84 13.47 -4.03 -13.63
CA GLU A 84 13.09 -2.63 -13.81
C GLU A 84 11.61 -2.55 -14.18
N ASN A 85 11.04 -1.35 -14.13
CA ASN A 85 9.72 -1.04 -14.68
C ASN A 85 8.57 -1.86 -14.06
N PHE A 86 8.44 -1.82 -12.73
CA PHE A 86 7.28 -2.40 -12.03
C PHE A 86 6.04 -1.53 -12.26
N TRP A 87 5.30 -1.83 -13.32
CA TRP A 87 4.19 -1.00 -13.79
C TRP A 87 2.81 -1.60 -13.53
N ALA A 88 1.86 -0.71 -13.24
CA ALA A 88 0.41 -0.94 -13.26
C ALA A 88 -0.05 -2.29 -12.65
N PRO A 89 0.21 -2.52 -11.34
CA PRO A 89 -0.22 -3.75 -10.68
C PRO A 89 -1.73 -3.76 -10.42
N GLU A 90 -2.29 -4.97 -10.42
CA GLU A 90 -3.64 -5.25 -9.91
C GLU A 90 -3.57 -6.36 -8.86
N VAL A 91 -4.47 -6.32 -7.87
CA VAL A 91 -4.50 -7.28 -6.75
C VAL A 91 -5.89 -7.86 -6.58
N HIS A 92 -5.96 -9.18 -6.50
CA HIS A 92 -7.20 -9.93 -6.29
C HIS A 92 -7.07 -10.87 -5.11
N LYS A 93 -8.14 -10.98 -4.31
CA LYS A 93 -8.29 -12.04 -3.31
C LYS A 93 -8.63 -13.36 -4.00
N PHE A 94 -8.00 -14.44 -3.54
CA PHE A 94 -8.25 -15.81 -3.99
C PHE A 94 -9.25 -16.52 -3.08
#